data_AF-A0A2N5M5G4-F1
#
_entry.id   AF-A0A2N5M5G4-F1
#
_cell.length_a   1.000
_cell.length_b   1.000
_cell.length_c   1.000
_cell.angle_alpha   90.00
_cell.angle_beta   90.00
_cell.angle_gamma   90.00
#
_symmetry.space_group_name_H-M   'P 1'
#
loop_
_entity.id
_entity.type
_entity.pdbx_description
1 polymer ?
#
loop_
_entity_poly.entity_id
_entity_poly.type
_entity_poly.pdbx_seq_one_letter_code
_entity_poly.pdbx_strand_id
1 'polypeptide(L)'
;MKKYWKISLLIAVVVLTVGSFYTHSAYSSTQLPQFYIKKDSGDSSILKKVTFSGDYLVGSINQGVTVEHNKTTYDTEKSFIEQFDREFAHRDPAIKQLQKEYRNFMRGKYNTEAFYEDNQLLSYADILNATTNSGSRSFVFKISVLNKKTNNSTSFDYAIPNPDQYNHVYVEDVQYFGKELKVLTRSYLQDTELDGEELDVYTFDIPNKKLLSKDEVKGHSKNGMVYTRLPGVDPLKPNKYAVYSISERELENEEGTEPPKPKEKELVVYDLGKNQKVDINFPKDILKMNLDALPAFVDGSTIYFTEEKNNAVRLKVFNIDTRELENEITLPVEKHSDSREIQSMIKNGKLYLLIKYNKMQNAEIKIMIADIKTEKMVYSGTLMTDKSQSIRSLQLYNILVK
;
A
#
# COMPACT_ATOMS: atom_id res chain seq x y z
N MET A 1 -5.25 -53.79 31.09
CA MET A 1 -5.64 -53.09 29.84
C MET A 1 -7.06 -52.46 29.85
N LYS A 2 -7.83 -52.45 30.96
CA LYS A 2 -9.17 -51.81 31.02
C LYS A 2 -9.17 -50.32 31.42
N LYS A 3 -8.03 -49.77 31.88
CA LYS A 3 -7.94 -48.41 32.45
C LYS A 3 -7.74 -47.30 31.39
N TYR A 4 -7.26 -47.64 30.19
CA TYR A 4 -6.94 -46.67 29.13
C TYR A 4 -7.90 -46.69 27.94
N TRP A 5 -8.85 -47.64 27.88
CA TRP A 5 -9.80 -47.74 26.75
C TRP A 5 -10.60 -46.46 26.56
N LYS A 6 -11.04 -45.82 27.65
CA LYS A 6 -11.78 -44.55 27.58
C LYS A 6 -10.94 -43.42 26.97
N ILE A 7 -9.64 -43.40 27.24
CA ILE A 7 -8.70 -42.42 26.67
C ILE A 7 -8.42 -42.73 25.20
N SER A 8 -8.20 -44.00 24.84
CA SER A 8 -8.04 -44.41 23.44
C SER A 8 -9.30 -44.13 22.61
N LEU A 9 -10.49 -44.33 23.17
CA LEU A 9 -11.76 -43.99 22.54
C LEU A 9 -11.92 -42.47 22.38
N LEU A 10 -11.57 -41.69 23.40
CA LEU A 10 -11.61 -40.23 23.32
C LEU A 10 -10.66 -39.71 22.23
N ILE A 11 -9.43 -40.21 22.17
CA ILE A 11 -8.45 -39.85 21.13
C ILE A 11 -8.98 -40.25 19.74
N ALA A 12 -9.56 -41.44 19.60
CA ALA A 12 -10.14 -41.88 18.33
C ALA A 12 -11.31 -40.98 17.90
N VAL A 13 -12.19 -40.59 18.83
CA VAL A 13 -13.29 -39.65 18.55
C VAL A 13 -12.75 -38.29 18.14
N VAL A 14 -11.75 -37.74 18.84
CA VAL A 14 -11.12 -36.46 18.48
C VAL A 14 -10.47 -36.52 17.10
N VAL A 15 -9.72 -37.59 16.80
CA VAL A 15 -9.08 -37.76 15.48
C VAL A 15 -10.13 -37.89 14.37
N LEU A 16 -11.24 -38.60 14.63
CA LEU A 16 -12.33 -38.75 13.65
C LEU A 16 -13.14 -37.46 13.47
N THR A 17 -13.42 -36.69 14.52
CA THR A 17 -14.16 -35.43 14.41
C THR A 17 -13.30 -34.36 13.75
N VAL A 18 -12.03 -34.22 14.16
CA VAL A 18 -11.07 -33.32 13.52
C VAL A 18 -10.85 -33.75 12.07
N GLY A 19 -10.57 -35.04 11.82
CA GLY A 19 -10.39 -35.59 10.48
C GLY A 19 -11.60 -35.35 9.58
N SER A 20 -12.81 -35.64 10.07
CA SER A 20 -14.04 -35.41 9.30
C SER A 20 -14.28 -33.93 9.01
N PHE A 21 -14.04 -33.05 9.99
CA PHE A 21 -14.13 -31.60 9.81
C PHE A 21 -13.17 -31.09 8.72
N TYR A 22 -11.92 -31.55 8.72
CA TYR A 22 -10.95 -31.18 7.68
C TYR A 22 -11.30 -31.76 6.30
N THR A 23 -11.81 -33.00 6.22
CA THR A 23 -12.25 -33.57 4.94
C THR A 23 -13.49 -32.87 4.38
N HIS A 24 -14.43 -32.45 5.23
CA HIS A 24 -15.62 -31.71 4.81
C HIS A 24 -15.26 -30.29 4.35
N SER A 25 -14.34 -29.63 5.07
CA SER A 25 -13.79 -28.33 4.68
C SER A 25 -13.07 -28.39 3.32
N ALA A 26 -12.30 -29.46 3.06
CA ALA A 26 -11.65 -29.70 1.77
C ALA A 26 -12.64 -30.02 0.63
N TYR A 27 -13.81 -30.58 0.92
CA TYR A 27 -14.87 -30.75 -0.08
C TYR A 27 -15.57 -29.42 -0.41
N SER A 28 -15.75 -28.53 0.57
CA SER A 28 -16.36 -27.22 0.36
C SER A 28 -15.52 -26.29 -0.53
N SER A 29 -14.18 -26.42 -0.56
CA SER A 29 -13.32 -25.59 -1.43
C SER A 29 -13.47 -25.92 -2.92
N THR A 30 -13.86 -27.14 -3.28
CA THR A 30 -14.13 -27.52 -4.69
C THR A 30 -15.32 -26.77 -5.32
N GLN A 31 -16.11 -26.05 -4.51
CA GLN A 31 -17.22 -25.21 -4.99
C GLN A 31 -16.80 -23.78 -5.34
N LEU A 32 -15.57 -23.36 -5.10
CA LEU A 32 -15.13 -22.01 -5.48
C LEU A 32 -14.78 -21.94 -6.97
N PRO A 33 -15.02 -20.80 -7.65
CA PRO A 33 -14.66 -20.62 -9.05
C PRO A 33 -13.14 -20.59 -9.23
N GLN A 34 -12.67 -21.04 -10.38
CA GLN A 34 -11.29 -20.83 -10.78
C GLN A 34 -11.23 -19.65 -11.74
N PHE A 35 -10.28 -18.74 -11.50
CA PHE A 35 -10.02 -17.60 -12.36
C PHE A 35 -8.73 -17.81 -13.15
N TYR A 36 -8.74 -17.34 -14.41
CA TYR A 36 -7.58 -17.38 -15.29
C TYR A 36 -7.59 -16.19 -16.24
N ILE A 37 -6.42 -15.77 -16.71
CA ILE A 37 -6.31 -14.59 -17.57
C ILE A 37 -6.22 -15.06 -19.02
N LYS A 38 -7.25 -14.73 -19.80
CA LYS A 38 -7.20 -14.90 -21.25
C LYS A 38 -6.47 -13.72 -21.86
N LYS A 39 -5.37 -13.98 -22.57
CA LYS A 39 -4.65 -12.94 -23.31
C LYS A 39 -5.50 -12.47 -24.50
N ASP A 40 -5.56 -11.15 -24.67
CA ASP A 40 -6.09 -10.51 -25.87
C ASP A 40 -4.95 -10.08 -26.81
N SER A 41 -3.89 -9.45 -26.27
CA SER A 41 -2.71 -9.04 -27.05
C SER A 41 -1.44 -8.88 -26.19
N GLY A 42 -0.28 -8.78 -26.84
CA GLY A 42 1.01 -8.52 -26.18
C GLY A 42 1.73 -9.75 -25.60
N ASP A 43 2.68 -9.53 -24.70
CA ASP A 43 3.57 -10.56 -24.14
C ASP A 43 3.06 -11.12 -22.79
N SER A 44 2.58 -12.36 -22.81
CA SER A 44 2.14 -13.09 -21.61
C SER A 44 3.25 -13.32 -20.58
N SER A 45 4.53 -13.24 -20.98
CA SER A 45 5.65 -13.46 -20.06
C SER A 45 5.65 -12.46 -18.90
N ILE A 46 5.08 -11.26 -19.12
CA ILE A 46 4.95 -10.20 -18.12
C ILE A 46 4.11 -10.68 -16.92
N LEU A 47 3.03 -11.43 -17.18
CA LEU A 47 2.13 -11.91 -16.11
C LEU A 47 2.74 -12.98 -15.21
N LYS A 48 3.86 -13.61 -15.58
CA LYS A 48 4.52 -14.62 -14.72
C LYS A 48 5.01 -14.05 -13.40
N LYS A 49 5.19 -12.73 -13.32
CA LYS A 49 5.65 -12.00 -12.13
C LYS A 49 4.54 -11.18 -11.48
N VAL A 50 3.32 -11.23 -12.02
CA VAL A 50 2.19 -10.42 -11.54
C VAL A 50 1.22 -11.32 -10.80
N THR A 51 0.82 -10.86 -9.63
CA THR A 51 -0.17 -11.50 -8.77
C THR A 51 -1.25 -10.49 -8.44
N PHE A 52 -2.51 -10.82 -8.70
CA PHE A 52 -3.66 -10.02 -8.28
C PHE A 52 -4.22 -10.62 -7.01
N SER A 53 -4.46 -9.80 -5.98
CA SER A 53 -5.08 -10.29 -4.75
C SER A 53 -6.33 -9.49 -4.41
N GLY A 54 -7.27 -10.18 -3.79
CA GLY A 54 -8.58 -9.67 -3.51
C GLY A 54 -9.36 -10.55 -2.56
N ASP A 55 -10.66 -10.30 -2.51
CA ASP A 55 -11.64 -11.15 -1.83
C ASP A 55 -12.73 -11.60 -2.81
N TYR A 56 -13.23 -12.80 -2.56
CA TYR A 56 -14.35 -13.41 -3.26
C TYR A 56 -15.52 -13.61 -2.29
N LEU A 57 -16.65 -12.99 -2.58
CA LEU A 57 -17.83 -13.03 -1.73
C LEU A 57 -18.61 -14.34 -1.93
N VAL A 58 -18.73 -15.13 -0.86
CA VAL A 58 -19.52 -16.37 -0.79
C VAL A 58 -20.63 -16.17 0.25
N GLY A 59 -21.84 -15.85 -0.21
CA GLY A 59 -22.93 -15.47 0.70
C GLY A 59 -22.58 -14.19 1.45
N SER A 60 -22.39 -14.29 2.77
CA SER A 60 -21.97 -13.17 3.64
C SER A 60 -20.51 -13.26 4.08
N ILE A 61 -19.73 -14.20 3.53
CA ILE A 61 -18.34 -14.45 3.94
C ILE A 61 -17.39 -14.05 2.80
N ASN A 62 -16.38 -13.25 3.12
CA ASN A 62 -15.28 -12.96 2.20
C ASN A 62 -14.21 -14.04 2.27
N GLN A 63 -13.87 -14.61 1.11
CA GLN A 63 -12.78 -15.56 0.93
C GLN A 63 -11.63 -14.85 0.23
N GLY A 64 -10.47 -14.73 0.88
CA GLY A 64 -9.33 -14.13 0.21
C GLY A 64 -8.87 -15.01 -0.95
N VAL A 65 -8.57 -14.35 -2.06
CA VAL A 65 -8.26 -14.98 -3.33
C VAL A 65 -7.04 -14.32 -3.95
N THR A 66 -6.18 -15.15 -4.51
CA THR A 66 -5.01 -14.74 -5.27
C THR A 66 -5.11 -15.31 -6.67
N VAL A 67 -4.96 -14.46 -7.69
CA VAL A 67 -4.96 -14.85 -9.10
C VAL A 67 -3.60 -14.54 -9.71
N GLU A 68 -2.91 -15.60 -10.13
CA GLU A 68 -1.70 -15.57 -10.94
C GLU A 68 -2.04 -16.01 -12.37
N HIS A 69 -1.08 -15.89 -13.30
CA HIS A 69 -1.30 -16.14 -14.74
C HIS A 69 -2.17 -17.36 -15.07
N ASN A 70 -1.93 -18.51 -14.41
CA ASN A 70 -2.66 -19.76 -14.63
C ASN A 70 -3.09 -20.45 -13.31
N LYS A 71 -3.17 -19.71 -12.21
CA LYS A 71 -3.47 -20.29 -10.90
C LYS A 71 -4.33 -19.36 -10.07
N THR A 72 -5.43 -19.88 -9.56
CA THR A 72 -6.16 -19.26 -8.46
C THR A 72 -5.79 -19.98 -7.16
N THR A 73 -5.69 -19.25 -6.06
CA THR A 73 -5.47 -19.84 -4.74
C THR A 73 -6.35 -19.13 -3.73
N TYR A 74 -7.12 -19.91 -2.98
CA TYR A 74 -7.96 -19.43 -1.90
C TYR A 74 -7.28 -19.62 -0.55
N ASP A 75 -7.61 -18.77 0.42
CA ASP A 75 -7.01 -18.92 1.76
C ASP A 75 -7.44 -20.19 2.48
N THR A 76 -8.62 -20.71 2.18
CA THR A 76 -9.07 -22.02 2.69
C THR A 76 -8.24 -23.18 2.16
N GLU A 77 -7.50 -23.00 1.07
CA GLU A 77 -6.57 -24.00 0.52
C GLU A 77 -5.18 -23.91 1.16
N LYS A 78 -4.89 -22.82 1.89
CA LYS A 78 -3.61 -22.61 2.57
C LYS A 78 -3.60 -23.33 3.92
N SER A 79 -2.42 -23.75 4.37
CA SER A 79 -2.25 -24.34 5.70
C SER A 79 -2.55 -23.32 6.81
N PHE A 80 -2.87 -23.79 8.01
CA PHE A 80 -3.13 -22.91 9.17
C PHE A 80 -1.99 -21.93 9.44
N ILE A 81 -0.74 -22.36 9.24
CA ILE A 81 0.45 -21.49 9.40
C ILE A 81 0.44 -20.39 8.34
N GLU A 82 0.13 -20.72 7.08
CA GLU A 82 0.03 -19.74 5.98
C GLU A 82 -1.19 -18.81 6.13
N GLN A 83 -2.26 -19.28 6.77
CA GLN A 83 -3.43 -18.47 7.13
C GLN A 83 -3.14 -17.52 8.31
N PHE A 84 -2.38 -17.96 9.32
CA PHE A 84 -1.91 -17.06 10.38
C PHE A 84 -0.95 -16.01 9.82
N ASP A 85 -0.16 -16.44 8.83
CA ASP A 85 0.65 -15.55 8.02
C ASP A 85 -0.19 -14.66 7.11
N ARG A 86 -1.55 -14.76 7.06
CA ARG A 86 -2.53 -13.87 6.38
C ARG A 86 -2.92 -12.64 7.18
N GLU A 87 -3.12 -12.74 8.49
CA GLU A 87 -3.14 -11.54 9.34
C GLU A 87 -1.83 -10.76 9.21
N PHE A 88 -0.76 -11.46 8.82
CA PHE A 88 0.51 -10.91 8.39
C PHE A 88 0.75 -10.92 6.86
N ALA A 89 -0.19 -11.31 5.98
CA ALA A 89 0.03 -11.46 4.52
C ALA A 89 -0.32 -10.20 3.75
N HIS A 90 -0.89 -9.20 4.42
CA HIS A 90 -0.78 -7.82 3.99
C HIS A 90 0.64 -7.28 4.16
N ARG A 91 1.59 -8.04 4.74
CA ARG A 91 3.01 -7.66 4.65
C ARG A 91 3.43 -7.68 3.19
N ASP A 92 3.87 -6.51 2.74
CA ASP A 92 4.53 -6.30 1.47
C ASP A 92 5.51 -7.46 1.19
N PRO A 93 5.46 -8.10 0.00
CA PRO A 93 6.39 -9.15 -0.38
C PRO A 93 7.86 -8.81 -0.09
N ALA A 94 8.22 -7.53 -0.19
CA ALA A 94 9.55 -7.04 0.12
C ALA A 94 9.89 -7.21 1.62
N ILE A 95 8.95 -7.01 2.53
CA ILE A 95 9.14 -7.26 3.97
C ILE A 95 9.35 -8.74 4.25
N LYS A 96 8.61 -9.63 3.57
CA LYS A 96 8.83 -11.09 3.69
C LYS A 96 10.23 -11.48 3.20
N GLN A 97 10.71 -10.86 2.12
CA GLN A 97 12.07 -11.06 1.63
C GLN A 97 13.10 -10.60 2.65
N LEU A 98 12.96 -9.39 3.19
CA LEU A 98 13.84 -8.85 4.23
C LEU A 98 13.86 -9.75 5.48
N GLN A 99 12.71 -10.27 5.90
CA GLN A 99 12.62 -11.21 7.03
C GLN A 99 13.36 -12.52 6.79
N LYS A 100 13.37 -13.00 5.54
CA LYS A 100 14.12 -14.19 5.15
C LYS A 100 15.63 -13.94 5.15
N GLU A 101 16.05 -12.81 4.60
CA GLU A 101 17.47 -12.45 4.44
C GLU A 101 18.12 -11.97 5.75
N TYR A 102 17.43 -11.14 6.53
CA TYR A 102 17.96 -10.44 7.71
C TYR A 102 17.15 -10.74 8.99
N ARG A 103 16.90 -12.03 9.26
CA ARG A 103 16.04 -12.51 10.38
C ARG A 103 16.24 -11.80 11.71
N ASN A 104 17.50 -11.66 12.16
CA ASN A 104 17.82 -11.04 13.44
C ASN A 104 17.47 -9.55 13.46
N PHE A 105 17.76 -8.85 12.37
CA PHE A 105 17.42 -7.43 12.26
C PHE A 105 15.91 -7.22 12.17
N MET A 106 15.18 -8.09 11.45
CA MET A 106 13.75 -7.93 11.18
C MET A 106 12.80 -8.37 12.30
N ARG A 107 13.33 -8.93 13.39
CA ARG A 107 12.49 -9.41 14.50
C ARG A 107 11.68 -8.26 15.11
N GLY A 108 10.35 -8.38 15.06
CA GLY A 108 9.43 -7.37 15.58
C GLY A 108 9.20 -6.16 14.66
N LYS A 109 9.69 -6.20 13.41
CA LYS A 109 9.59 -5.10 12.44
C LYS A 109 8.77 -5.52 11.23
N TYR A 110 7.72 -4.76 10.94
CA TYR A 110 6.67 -5.17 9.98
C TYR A 110 6.14 -4.06 9.08
N ASN A 111 6.16 -2.80 9.55
CA ASN A 111 5.68 -1.64 8.83
C ASN A 111 6.63 -1.33 7.65
N THR A 112 6.15 -1.33 6.41
CA THR A 112 7.00 -1.19 5.22
C THR A 112 7.56 0.23 5.11
N GLU A 113 6.73 1.22 5.41
CA GLU A 113 6.99 2.65 5.40
C GLU A 113 8.05 3.05 6.45
N ALA A 114 8.28 2.18 7.43
CA ALA A 114 9.31 2.36 8.45
C ALA A 114 10.70 1.90 8.00
N PHE A 115 10.89 1.45 6.75
CA PHE A 115 12.17 0.96 6.23
C PHE A 115 12.72 1.79 5.08
N TYR A 116 14.05 1.77 4.98
CA TYR A 116 14.79 2.17 3.79
C TYR A 116 15.86 1.14 3.49
N GLU A 117 16.05 0.83 2.22
CA GLU A 117 17.04 -0.14 1.75
C GLU A 117 17.82 0.36 0.53
N ASP A 118 19.15 0.26 0.61
CA ASP A 118 20.03 0.35 -0.54
C ASP A 118 21.01 -0.84 -0.62
N ASN A 119 22.04 -0.70 -1.45
CA ASN A 119 23.05 -1.75 -1.65
C ASN A 119 23.99 -1.95 -0.45
N GLN A 120 24.06 -0.98 0.47
CA GLN A 120 24.99 -0.97 1.59
C GLN A 120 24.30 -1.21 2.94
N LEU A 121 23.09 -0.69 3.12
CA LEU A 121 22.40 -0.72 4.40
C LEU A 121 20.89 -0.99 4.29
N LEU A 122 20.33 -1.39 5.42
CA LEU A 122 18.89 -1.48 5.67
C LEU A 122 18.62 -0.72 6.97
N SER A 123 17.89 0.38 6.89
CA SER A 123 17.48 1.17 8.05
C SER A 123 16.01 0.96 8.38
N TYR A 124 15.70 1.12 9.66
CA TYR A 124 14.35 1.04 10.21
C TYR A 124 14.16 2.16 11.23
N ALA A 125 13.04 2.88 11.14
CA ALA A 125 12.59 3.79 12.17
C ALA A 125 11.07 3.75 12.25
N ASP A 126 10.55 3.47 13.44
CA ASP A 126 9.13 3.40 13.72
C ASP A 126 8.85 3.95 15.12
N ILE A 127 7.58 4.18 15.45
CA ILE A 127 7.19 4.80 16.72
C ILE A 127 6.47 3.78 17.60
N LEU A 128 7.05 3.51 18.76
CA LEU A 128 6.36 2.83 19.84
C LEU A 128 5.40 3.82 20.50
N ASN A 129 4.11 3.64 20.25
CA ASN A 129 3.02 4.35 20.89
C ASN A 129 2.65 3.63 22.19
N ALA A 130 2.93 4.23 23.35
CA ALA A 130 2.66 3.64 24.66
C ALA A 130 1.79 4.56 25.52
N THR A 131 0.87 3.96 26.28
CA THR A 131 0.08 4.65 27.29
C THR A 131 0.47 4.10 28.65
N THR A 132 0.82 4.96 29.59
CA THR A 132 1.11 4.57 30.96
C THR A 132 -0.18 4.25 31.71
N ASN A 133 -0.07 3.57 32.85
CA ASN A 133 -1.23 3.31 33.72
C ASN A 133 -1.91 4.58 34.24
N SER A 134 -1.22 5.74 34.21
CA SER A 134 -1.79 7.05 34.56
C SER A 134 -2.54 7.72 33.41
N GLY A 135 -2.64 7.06 32.25
CA GLY A 135 -3.24 7.62 31.02
C GLY A 135 -2.31 8.57 30.27
N SER A 136 -1.08 8.78 30.74
CA SER A 136 -0.09 9.63 30.06
C SER A 136 0.44 8.92 28.81
N ARG A 137 0.57 9.66 27.71
CA ARG A 137 1.08 9.10 26.46
C ARG A 137 2.60 9.22 26.39
N SER A 138 3.23 8.28 25.72
CA SER A 138 4.66 8.29 25.42
C SER A 138 4.89 7.78 24.02
N PHE A 139 5.65 8.54 23.24
CA PHE A 139 6.03 8.18 21.88
C PHE A 139 7.56 8.09 21.81
N VAL A 140 8.06 6.93 21.39
CA VAL A 140 9.50 6.66 21.30
C VAL A 140 9.84 6.13 19.93
N PHE A 141 10.72 6.84 19.22
CA PHE A 141 11.32 6.31 18.00
C PHE A 141 12.20 5.11 18.33
N LYS A 142 12.00 4.02 17.61
CA LYS A 142 12.84 2.82 17.60
C LYS A 142 13.65 2.81 16.32
N ILE A 143 14.92 3.22 16.41
CA ILE A 143 15.79 3.38 15.24
C ILE A 143 16.79 2.24 15.19
N SER A 144 17.00 1.67 14.00
CA SER A 144 17.99 0.62 13.77
C SER A 144 18.55 0.70 12.36
N VAL A 145 19.87 0.54 12.20
CA VAL A 145 20.54 0.51 10.88
C VAL A 145 21.44 -0.71 10.81
N LEU A 146 21.19 -1.56 9.82
CA LEU A 146 21.98 -2.74 9.49
C LEU A 146 22.96 -2.43 8.36
N ASN A 147 24.24 -2.75 8.56
CA ASN A 147 25.19 -2.82 7.47
C ASN A 147 25.07 -4.18 6.78
N LYS A 148 24.69 -4.20 5.50
CA LYS A 148 24.43 -5.44 4.75
C LYS A 148 25.70 -6.24 4.45
N LYS A 149 26.88 -5.62 4.47
CA LYS A 149 28.17 -6.29 4.24
C LYS A 149 28.69 -6.99 5.50
N THR A 150 28.59 -6.33 6.65
CA THR A 150 29.13 -6.88 7.92
C THR A 150 28.08 -7.60 8.75
N ASN A 151 26.79 -7.44 8.41
CA ASN A 151 25.64 -7.90 9.17
C ASN A 151 25.58 -7.34 10.60
N ASN A 152 26.29 -6.24 10.87
CA ASN A 152 26.26 -5.54 12.15
C ASN A 152 25.17 -4.48 12.13
N SER A 153 24.40 -4.39 13.21
CA SER A 153 23.36 -3.39 13.39
C SER A 153 23.70 -2.41 14.51
N THR A 154 23.35 -1.14 14.31
CA THR A 154 23.33 -0.11 15.35
C THR A 154 21.89 0.27 15.64
N SER A 155 21.53 0.39 16.91
CA SER A 155 20.18 0.77 17.34
C SER A 155 20.24 1.78 18.49
N PHE A 156 19.21 2.62 18.57
CA PHE A 156 18.98 3.54 19.68
C PHE A 156 17.51 3.99 19.68
N ASP A 157 17.10 4.51 20.83
CA ASP A 157 15.76 5.03 21.04
C ASP A 157 15.81 6.56 21.19
N TYR A 158 14.75 7.24 20.76
CA TYR A 158 14.59 8.67 20.99
C TYR A 158 13.16 8.99 21.42
N ALA A 159 12.99 9.56 22.61
CA ALA A 159 11.68 9.97 23.11
C ALA A 159 11.25 11.26 22.42
N ILE A 160 10.03 11.28 21.87
CA ILE A 160 9.44 12.49 21.30
C ILE A 160 9.12 13.46 22.45
N PRO A 161 9.59 14.71 22.41
CA PRO A 161 9.30 15.69 23.45
C PRO A 161 7.82 16.07 23.45
N ASN A 162 7.31 16.47 24.61
CA ASN A 162 5.93 16.91 24.83
C ASN A 162 4.87 15.93 24.28
N PRO A 163 4.89 14.64 24.69
CA PRO A 163 4.01 13.63 24.11
C PRO A 163 2.52 13.92 24.36
N ASP A 164 2.18 14.66 25.42
CA ASP A 164 0.79 14.99 25.76
C ASP A 164 0.08 15.91 24.73
N GLN A 165 0.81 16.47 23.76
CA GLN A 165 0.19 17.23 22.67
C GLN A 165 -0.38 16.33 21.55
N TYR A 166 0.01 15.05 21.53
CA TYR A 166 -0.32 14.11 20.46
C TYR A 166 -1.21 12.99 20.97
N ASN A 167 -2.23 12.64 20.20
CA ASN A 167 -3.01 11.42 20.39
C ASN A 167 -2.29 10.19 19.81
N HIS A 168 -1.78 10.32 18.58
CA HIS A 168 -1.04 9.27 17.88
C HIS A 168 0.05 9.88 17.00
N VAL A 169 1.15 9.14 16.81
CA VAL A 169 2.20 9.50 15.86
C VAL A 169 2.61 8.27 15.06
N TYR A 170 2.67 8.42 13.74
CA TYR A 170 3.03 7.35 12.81
C TYR A 170 4.16 7.79 11.88
N VAL A 171 4.97 6.82 11.45
CA VAL A 171 5.99 7.02 10.41
C VAL A 171 5.34 6.83 9.05
N GLU A 172 5.55 7.80 8.16
CA GLU A 172 5.09 7.75 6.76
C GLU A 172 6.21 7.38 5.78
N ASP A 173 7.47 7.65 6.15
CA ASP A 173 8.63 7.37 5.33
C ASP A 173 9.92 7.40 6.15
N VAL A 174 10.92 6.64 5.70
CA VAL A 174 12.28 6.65 6.22
C VAL A 174 13.22 6.79 5.05
N GLN A 175 14.16 7.73 5.10
CA GLN A 175 15.13 7.95 4.03
C GLN A 175 16.52 8.18 4.61
N TYR A 176 17.55 7.69 3.93
CA TYR A 176 18.94 7.78 4.39
C TYR A 176 19.79 8.65 3.45
N PHE A 177 20.35 9.73 3.98
CA PHE A 177 21.21 10.66 3.24
C PHE A 177 22.59 10.76 3.90
N GLY A 178 23.56 10.02 3.35
CA GLY A 178 24.96 10.07 3.79
C GLY A 178 25.21 9.49 5.18
N LYS A 179 25.00 10.25 6.25
CA LYS A 179 25.08 9.80 7.66
C LYS A 179 23.80 10.11 8.45
N GLU A 180 22.84 10.73 7.78
CA GLU A 180 21.60 11.20 8.36
C GLU A 180 20.44 10.29 7.98
N LEU A 181 19.63 9.95 8.97
CA LEU A 181 18.34 9.30 8.75
C LEU A 181 17.24 10.35 8.86
N LYS A 182 16.45 10.51 7.82
CA LYS A 182 15.26 11.35 7.78
C LYS A 182 14.06 10.44 8.06
N VAL A 183 13.25 10.81 9.04
CA VAL A 183 12.02 10.08 9.39
C VAL A 183 10.86 11.05 9.26
N LEU A 184 10.01 10.80 8.26
CA LEU A 184 8.81 11.56 8.00
C LEU A 184 7.68 11.02 8.87
N THR A 185 7.01 11.90 9.59
CA THR A 185 5.95 11.51 10.53
C THR A 185 4.68 12.30 10.32
N ARG A 186 3.55 11.62 10.55
CA ARG A 186 2.24 12.24 10.72
C ARG A 186 1.82 12.13 12.18
N SER A 187 1.48 13.26 12.77
CA SER A 187 1.04 13.35 14.16
C SER A 187 -0.40 13.85 14.23
N TYR A 188 -1.23 13.18 15.04
CA TYR A 188 -2.59 13.59 15.35
C TYR A 188 -2.61 14.30 16.69
N LEU A 189 -3.16 15.51 16.74
CA LEU A 189 -3.13 16.36 17.92
C LEU A 189 -4.26 16.05 18.90
N GLN A 190 -4.01 16.26 20.20
CA GLN A 190 -4.94 15.88 21.27
C GLN A 190 -6.05 16.92 21.55
N ASP A 191 -5.81 18.23 21.30
CA ASP A 191 -6.63 19.34 21.83
C ASP A 191 -7.23 20.23 20.74
N THR A 192 -7.66 19.63 19.63
CA THR A 192 -8.42 20.34 18.59
C THR A 192 -9.81 19.74 18.52
N GLU A 193 -10.86 20.55 18.72
CA GLU A 193 -12.26 20.18 18.45
C GLU A 193 -12.49 19.62 17.02
N LEU A 194 -11.48 19.77 16.15
CA LEU A 194 -11.41 19.32 14.77
C LEU A 194 -10.03 18.69 14.52
N ASP A 195 -9.96 17.38 14.29
CA ASP A 195 -8.78 16.53 14.01
C ASP A 195 -7.56 17.23 13.36
N GLY A 196 -6.72 17.88 14.17
CA GLY A 196 -5.51 18.56 13.69
C GLY A 196 -4.39 17.56 13.38
N GLU A 197 -3.79 17.68 12.19
CA GLU A 197 -2.61 16.91 11.78
C GLU A 197 -1.37 17.82 11.68
N GLU A 198 -0.20 17.27 12.05
CA GLU A 198 1.13 17.84 11.82
C GLU A 198 1.99 16.89 10.98
N LEU A 199 2.71 17.44 10.00
CA LEU A 199 3.66 16.70 9.17
C LEU A 199 5.07 17.21 9.43
N ASP A 200 5.92 16.33 9.92
CA ASP A 200 7.27 16.66 10.39
C ASP A 200 8.33 15.72 9.81
N VAL A 201 9.56 16.22 9.64
CA VAL A 201 10.75 15.44 9.33
C VAL A 201 11.72 15.51 10.51
N TYR A 202 11.99 14.37 11.12
CA TYR A 202 13.03 14.22 12.13
C TYR A 202 14.34 13.80 11.45
N THR A 203 15.42 14.56 11.64
CA THR A 203 16.75 14.22 11.13
C THR A 203 17.62 13.66 12.26
N PHE A 204 18.08 12.43 12.13
CA PHE A 204 18.96 11.77 13.10
C PHE A 204 20.37 11.58 12.57
N ASP A 205 21.37 11.88 13.40
CA ASP A 205 22.77 11.50 13.18
C ASP A 205 22.96 10.06 13.65
N ILE A 206 23.17 9.14 12.70
CA ILE A 206 23.25 7.72 12.99
C ILE A 206 24.56 7.33 13.70
N PRO A 207 25.74 7.81 13.28
CA PRO A 207 26.98 7.59 14.03
C PRO A 207 26.92 8.07 15.49
N ASN A 208 26.35 9.25 15.73
CA ASN A 208 26.31 9.86 17.06
C ASN A 208 25.02 9.56 17.85
N LYS A 209 24.07 8.84 17.27
CA LYS A 209 22.79 8.39 17.89
C LYS A 209 22.00 9.54 18.52
N LYS A 210 21.86 10.66 17.81
CA LYS A 210 21.20 11.87 18.31
C LYS A 210 20.29 12.51 17.26
N LEU A 211 19.28 13.24 17.71
CA LEU A 211 18.49 14.11 16.86
C LEU A 211 19.33 15.35 16.47
N LEU A 212 19.30 15.72 15.19
CA LEU A 212 19.90 16.93 14.65
C LEU A 212 18.86 18.05 14.50
N SER A 213 17.70 17.74 13.92
CA SER A 213 16.62 18.71 13.69
C SER A 213 15.25 18.03 13.67
N LYS A 214 14.22 18.84 13.94
CA LYS A 214 12.82 18.56 13.64
C LYS A 214 12.37 19.69 12.71
N ASP A 215 12.08 19.36 11.46
CA ASP A 215 11.69 20.32 10.42
C ASP A 215 10.21 20.13 10.06
N GLU A 216 9.45 21.21 10.04
CA GLU A 216 8.03 21.18 9.71
C GLU A 216 7.81 21.12 8.19
N VAL A 217 7.14 20.08 7.70
CA VAL A 217 6.72 19.96 6.29
C VAL A 217 5.45 20.76 6.06
N LYS A 218 4.47 20.62 6.95
CA LYS A 218 3.32 21.51 7.00
C LYS A 218 2.86 21.57 8.46
N GLY A 219 2.79 22.80 8.97
CA GLY A 219 2.34 23.05 10.32
C GLY A 219 0.87 22.78 10.52
N HIS A 220 0.50 22.90 11.79
CA HIS A 220 -0.83 22.72 12.33
C HIS A 220 -1.95 23.18 11.37
N SER A 221 -2.68 22.21 10.84
CA SER A 221 -3.87 22.48 10.06
C SER A 221 -5.07 22.66 10.97
N LYS A 222 -5.73 23.82 10.92
CA LYS A 222 -7.08 23.98 11.49
C LYS A 222 -8.10 23.72 10.38
N ASN A 223 -9.18 23.03 10.74
CA ASN A 223 -10.40 22.80 9.96
C ASN A 223 -10.24 21.90 8.71
N GLY A 224 -10.92 20.75 8.69
CA GLY A 224 -11.40 20.08 7.47
C GLY A 224 -10.38 19.65 6.40
N MET A 225 -9.10 20.01 6.49
CA MET A 225 -8.11 19.68 5.47
C MET A 225 -7.69 18.22 5.55
N VAL A 226 -7.62 17.57 4.40
CA VAL A 226 -7.15 16.19 4.24
C VAL A 226 -5.75 16.24 3.64
N TYR A 227 -4.81 15.60 4.34
CA TYR A 227 -3.44 15.41 3.88
C TYR A 227 -3.28 14.01 3.32
N THR A 228 -3.08 13.91 2.01
CA THR A 228 -2.85 12.63 1.32
C THR A 228 -1.43 12.61 0.80
N ARG A 229 -0.55 11.81 1.43
CA ARG A 229 0.79 11.57 0.90
C ARG A 229 0.67 10.79 -0.41
N LEU A 230 1.35 11.23 -1.45
CA LEU A 230 1.46 10.44 -2.67
C LEU A 230 2.40 9.25 -2.40
N PRO A 231 1.94 8.00 -2.61
CA PRO A 231 2.76 6.83 -2.35
C PRO A 231 3.99 6.77 -3.24
N GLY A 232 5.09 6.25 -2.71
CA GLY A 232 6.25 5.87 -3.51
C GLY A 232 5.95 4.64 -4.38
N VAL A 233 6.55 4.54 -5.56
CA VAL A 233 6.51 3.32 -6.41
C VAL A 233 7.15 2.12 -5.70
N ASP A 234 8.12 2.39 -4.83
CA ASP A 234 8.71 1.41 -3.94
C ASP A 234 9.07 2.07 -2.61
N PRO A 235 8.33 1.79 -1.52
CA PRO A 235 8.54 2.45 -0.23
C PRO A 235 9.90 2.13 0.40
N LEU A 236 10.55 1.03 0.01
CA LEU A 236 11.88 0.67 0.52
C LEU A 236 13.01 1.38 -0.22
N LYS A 237 12.75 1.93 -1.41
CA LYS A 237 13.80 2.51 -2.25
C LYS A 237 14.04 3.97 -1.90
N PRO A 238 15.26 4.48 -2.20
CA PRO A 238 15.58 5.88 -2.01
C PRO A 238 14.57 6.78 -2.73
N ASN A 239 13.97 7.70 -1.98
CA ASN A 239 13.14 8.75 -2.52
C ASN A 239 13.65 10.10 -2.03
N LYS A 240 13.87 11.02 -2.97
CA LYS A 240 14.41 12.35 -2.69
C LYS A 240 13.31 13.29 -2.16
N TYR A 241 12.07 13.05 -2.56
CA TYR A 241 10.96 13.96 -2.32
C TYR A 241 9.82 13.28 -1.58
N ALA A 242 9.27 13.97 -0.59
CA ALA A 242 7.93 13.70 -0.08
C ALA A 242 6.94 14.64 -0.78
N VAL A 243 5.82 14.09 -1.25
CA VAL A 243 4.79 14.87 -1.96
C VAL A 243 3.44 14.64 -1.31
N TYR A 244 2.74 15.74 -1.03
CA TYR A 244 1.42 15.73 -0.42
C TYR A 244 0.41 16.42 -1.31
N SER A 245 -0.75 15.78 -1.46
CA SER A 245 -1.98 16.42 -1.88
C SER A 245 -2.71 16.92 -0.65
N ILE A 246 -3.08 18.20 -0.66
CA ILE A 246 -3.85 18.84 0.40
C ILE A 246 -5.16 19.32 -0.21
N SER A 247 -6.28 18.97 0.39
CA SER A 247 -7.60 19.39 -0.06
C SER A 247 -8.53 19.64 1.12
N GLU A 248 -9.49 20.54 0.97
CA GLU A 248 -10.52 20.77 1.98
C GLU A 248 -11.62 19.71 1.87
N ARG A 249 -11.96 19.05 2.99
CA ARG A 249 -13.12 18.19 3.13
C ARG A 249 -14.35 19.08 3.32
N GLU A 250 -15.32 18.99 2.43
CA GLU A 250 -16.65 19.50 2.75
C GLU A 250 -17.23 18.65 3.88
N LEU A 251 -17.66 19.27 4.98
CA LEU A 251 -18.47 18.59 5.99
C LEU A 251 -19.77 18.14 5.31
N GLU A 252 -20.19 16.90 5.54
CA GLU A 252 -21.45 16.37 4.99
C GLU A 252 -22.59 17.34 5.29
N ASN A 253 -23.34 17.74 4.25
CA ASN A 253 -24.63 18.39 4.47
C ASN A 253 -25.52 17.43 5.28
N GLU A 254 -26.40 17.97 6.13
CA GLU A 254 -27.30 17.23 7.05
C GLU A 254 -28.14 16.11 6.39
N GLU A 255 -28.18 16.04 5.05
CA GLU A 255 -28.93 15.05 4.26
C GLU A 255 -28.09 13.90 3.65
N GLY A 256 -26.79 13.78 3.94
CA GLY A 256 -25.99 12.55 3.80
C GLY A 256 -25.97 11.85 2.43
N THR A 257 -26.31 12.54 1.34
CA THR A 257 -26.62 11.90 0.03
C THR A 257 -25.58 12.14 -1.05
N GLU A 258 -24.64 13.08 -0.87
CA GLU A 258 -23.52 13.27 -1.80
C GLU A 258 -22.17 13.11 -1.10
N PRO A 259 -21.22 12.33 -1.68
CA PRO A 259 -19.86 12.29 -1.17
C PRO A 259 -19.24 13.69 -1.26
N PRO A 260 -18.46 14.11 -0.25
CA PRO A 260 -17.87 15.44 -0.20
C PRO A 260 -17.00 15.68 -1.42
N LYS A 261 -17.22 16.82 -2.12
CA LYS A 261 -16.42 17.18 -3.29
C LYS A 261 -15.20 17.96 -2.80
N PRO A 262 -13.96 17.54 -3.13
CA PRO A 262 -12.78 18.26 -2.68
C PRO A 262 -12.78 19.67 -3.26
N LYS A 263 -12.82 20.68 -2.38
CA LYS A 263 -12.55 22.07 -2.73
C LYS A 263 -11.04 22.26 -2.74
N GLU A 264 -10.58 22.87 -3.83
CA GLU A 264 -9.21 23.37 -4.08
C GLU A 264 -8.05 22.51 -3.56
N LYS A 265 -7.26 22.01 -4.52
CA LYS A 265 -6.15 21.12 -4.22
C LYS A 265 -4.81 21.83 -4.32
N GLU A 266 -4.02 21.73 -3.27
CA GLU A 266 -2.60 22.11 -3.25
C GLU A 266 -1.75 20.84 -3.38
N LEU A 267 -0.64 20.92 -4.13
CA LEU A 267 0.41 19.91 -4.12
C LEU A 267 1.66 20.51 -3.46
N VAL A 268 2.11 19.92 -2.37
CA VAL A 268 3.31 20.33 -1.64
C VAL A 268 4.42 19.32 -1.89
N VAL A 269 5.58 19.80 -2.33
CA VAL A 269 6.78 18.98 -2.52
C VAL A 269 7.85 19.39 -1.51
N TYR A 270 8.43 18.42 -0.82
CA TYR A 270 9.47 18.62 0.18
C TYR A 270 10.73 17.82 -0.19
N ASP A 271 11.87 18.50 -0.32
CA ASP A 271 13.18 17.90 -0.58
C ASP A 271 13.78 17.39 0.74
N LEU A 272 13.79 16.05 0.91
CA LEU A 272 14.27 15.40 2.13
C LEU A 272 15.79 15.50 2.31
N GLY A 273 16.53 15.70 1.21
CA GLY A 273 17.99 15.88 1.26
C GLY A 273 18.38 17.29 1.70
N LYS A 274 17.53 18.30 1.41
CA LYS A 274 17.77 19.71 1.74
C LYS A 274 16.94 20.23 2.91
N ASN A 275 16.01 19.45 3.44
CA ASN A 275 15.05 19.85 4.48
C ASN A 275 14.29 21.12 4.12
N GLN A 276 13.77 21.22 2.89
CA GLN A 276 13.07 22.42 2.44
C GLN A 276 11.94 22.11 1.45
N LYS A 277 10.92 22.97 1.44
CA LYS A 277 9.87 22.96 0.42
C LYS A 277 10.46 23.33 -0.94
N VAL A 278 9.98 22.66 -1.98
CA VAL A 278 10.27 23.03 -3.37
C VAL A 278 9.08 23.81 -3.90
N ASP A 279 9.34 25.05 -4.31
CA ASP A 279 8.33 25.86 -4.98
C ASP A 279 8.12 25.36 -6.42
N ILE A 280 6.92 24.85 -6.69
CA ILE A 280 6.50 24.30 -7.98
C ILE A 280 5.11 24.83 -8.31
N ASN A 281 5.00 25.53 -9.43
CA ASN A 281 3.72 25.93 -9.98
C ASN A 281 3.17 24.80 -10.86
N PHE A 282 2.37 23.91 -10.27
CA PHE A 282 1.78 22.80 -11.00
C PHE A 282 0.77 23.28 -12.06
N PRO A 283 0.75 22.66 -13.25
CA PRO A 283 -0.29 22.88 -14.25
C PRO A 283 -1.71 22.75 -13.67
N LYS A 284 -2.61 23.68 -14.04
CA LYS A 284 -4.00 23.73 -13.52
C LYS A 284 -4.79 22.45 -13.79
N ASP A 285 -4.47 21.73 -14.86
CA ASP A 285 -5.11 20.47 -15.20
C ASP A 285 -4.67 19.32 -14.27
N ILE A 286 -3.44 19.34 -13.73
CA ILE A 286 -2.99 18.42 -12.67
C ILE A 286 -3.73 18.70 -11.35
N LEU A 287 -3.86 19.98 -10.98
CA LEU A 287 -4.55 20.37 -9.74
C LEU A 287 -6.05 20.02 -9.75
N LYS A 288 -6.64 19.86 -10.93
CA LYS A 288 -8.04 19.42 -11.10
C LYS A 288 -8.23 17.91 -11.12
N MET A 289 -7.15 17.11 -11.06
CA MET A 289 -7.26 15.65 -11.07
C MET A 289 -7.78 15.13 -9.73
N ASN A 290 -8.71 14.18 -9.81
CA ASN A 290 -9.20 13.42 -8.66
C ASN A 290 -8.19 12.31 -8.33
N LEU A 291 -7.28 12.59 -7.38
CA LEU A 291 -6.26 11.63 -6.95
C LEU A 291 -6.77 10.60 -5.93
N ASP A 292 -7.97 10.79 -5.40
CA ASP A 292 -8.60 9.80 -4.54
C ASP A 292 -9.19 8.65 -5.39
N ALA A 293 -9.69 8.97 -6.59
CA ALA A 293 -10.18 7.97 -7.53
C ALA A 293 -9.06 7.20 -8.22
N LEU A 294 -7.98 7.88 -8.62
CA LEU A 294 -6.79 7.27 -9.21
C LEU A 294 -5.53 7.88 -8.59
N PRO A 295 -4.80 7.14 -7.75
CA PRO A 295 -3.66 7.69 -7.03
C PRO A 295 -2.53 8.07 -7.99
N ALA A 296 -1.82 9.15 -7.63
CA ALA A 296 -0.53 9.48 -8.20
C ALA A 296 0.60 8.81 -7.41
N PHE A 297 1.72 8.57 -8.07
CA PHE A 297 2.87 7.89 -7.47
C PHE A 297 4.14 8.73 -7.60
N VAL A 298 5.06 8.60 -6.65
CA VAL A 298 6.37 9.26 -6.66
C VAL A 298 7.48 8.23 -6.86
N ASP A 299 8.44 8.52 -7.72
CA ASP A 299 9.64 7.70 -7.94
C ASP A 299 10.85 8.61 -8.15
N GLY A 300 11.69 8.75 -7.11
CA GLY A 300 12.81 9.68 -7.13
C GLY A 300 12.36 11.12 -7.39
N SER A 301 12.73 11.67 -8.54
CA SER A 301 12.35 13.03 -8.98
C SER A 301 11.09 13.08 -9.84
N THR A 302 10.38 11.96 -10.03
CA THR A 302 9.26 11.87 -10.97
C THR A 302 7.95 11.66 -10.23
N ILE A 303 6.92 12.41 -10.62
CA ILE A 303 5.53 12.20 -10.20
C ILE A 303 4.73 11.68 -11.39
N TYR A 304 4.03 10.59 -11.17
CA TYR A 304 3.14 9.98 -12.14
C TYR A 304 1.69 10.26 -11.77
N PHE A 305 1.01 11.07 -12.56
CA PHE A 305 -0.40 11.38 -12.38
C PHE A 305 -1.26 10.53 -13.30
N THR A 306 -2.22 9.80 -12.74
CA THR A 306 -3.15 8.98 -13.52
C THR A 306 -4.54 9.62 -13.46
N GLU A 307 -5.20 9.77 -14.60
CA GLU A 307 -6.59 10.25 -14.66
C GLU A 307 -7.40 9.48 -15.69
N GLU A 308 -8.70 9.38 -15.46
CA GLU A 308 -9.65 8.89 -16.44
C GLU A 308 -10.31 10.08 -17.15
N LYS A 309 -10.21 10.15 -18.48
CA LYS A 309 -10.86 11.19 -19.26
C LYS A 309 -11.22 10.69 -20.66
N ASN A 310 -12.41 11.03 -21.16
CA ASN A 310 -12.86 10.76 -22.53
C ASN A 310 -12.73 9.27 -22.95
N ASN A 311 -13.06 8.34 -22.06
CA ASN A 311 -12.85 6.90 -22.29
C ASN A 311 -11.39 6.52 -22.55
N ALA A 312 -10.45 7.22 -21.90
CA ALA A 312 -9.05 6.85 -21.86
C ALA A 312 -8.52 6.98 -20.43
N VAL A 313 -7.54 6.16 -20.09
CA VAL A 313 -6.69 6.39 -18.93
C VAL A 313 -5.45 7.12 -19.41
N ARG A 314 -5.15 8.26 -18.80
CA ARG A 314 -4.00 9.10 -19.13
C ARG A 314 -3.00 9.09 -17.99
N LEU A 315 -1.74 8.84 -18.32
CA LEU A 315 -0.61 8.95 -17.40
C LEU A 315 0.22 10.18 -17.78
N LYS A 316 0.31 11.15 -16.89
CA LYS A 316 1.20 12.31 -17.03
C LYS A 316 2.43 12.14 -16.16
N VAL A 317 3.60 12.31 -16.77
CA VAL A 317 4.91 12.16 -16.12
C VAL A 317 5.49 13.54 -15.89
N PHE A 318 5.56 13.97 -14.64
CA PHE A 318 6.07 15.28 -14.24
C PHE A 318 7.41 15.10 -13.51
N ASN A 319 8.43 15.87 -13.90
CA ASN A 319 9.72 15.84 -13.24
C ASN A 319 9.85 17.04 -12.29
N ILE A 320 10.13 16.76 -11.03
CA ILE A 320 10.26 17.73 -9.93
C ILE A 320 11.50 18.62 -10.11
N ASP A 321 12.62 18.04 -10.55
CA ASP A 321 13.89 18.75 -10.70
C ASP A 321 13.85 19.73 -11.89
N THR A 322 13.28 19.31 -13.03
CA THR A 322 13.14 20.18 -14.22
C THR A 322 11.89 21.05 -14.18
N ARG A 323 10.88 20.66 -13.39
CA ARG A 323 9.54 21.29 -13.29
C ARG A 323 8.74 21.20 -14.58
N GLU A 324 9.01 20.19 -15.39
CA GLU A 324 8.39 19.99 -16.70
C GLU A 324 7.57 18.71 -16.76
N LEU A 325 6.52 18.74 -17.59
CA LEU A 325 5.81 17.55 -18.02
C LEU A 325 6.64 16.88 -19.12
N GLU A 326 7.22 15.72 -18.83
CA GLU A 326 8.11 15.02 -19.74
C GLU A 326 7.37 14.09 -20.71
N ASN A 327 6.23 13.52 -20.28
CA ASN A 327 5.50 12.54 -21.06
C ASN A 327 4.00 12.49 -20.74
N GLU A 328 3.18 12.10 -21.72
CA GLU A 328 1.75 11.79 -21.56
C GLU A 328 1.39 10.52 -22.33
N ILE A 329 1.04 9.45 -21.62
CA ILE A 329 0.58 8.19 -22.21
C ILE A 329 -0.93 8.15 -22.16
N THR A 330 -1.57 7.87 -23.28
CA THR A 330 -3.04 7.71 -23.36
C THR A 330 -3.38 6.28 -23.75
N LEU A 331 -4.05 5.58 -22.84
CA LEU A 331 -4.52 4.21 -23.05
C LEU A 331 -6.04 4.24 -23.30
N PRO A 332 -6.51 3.85 -24.50
CA PRO A 332 -7.93 3.80 -24.77
C PRO A 332 -8.57 2.72 -23.89
N VAL A 333 -9.70 3.06 -23.27
CA VAL A 333 -10.50 2.13 -22.49
C VAL A 333 -11.91 2.09 -23.07
N GLU A 334 -12.54 0.92 -23.06
CA GLU A 334 -13.85 0.79 -23.69
C GLU A 334 -14.88 1.70 -23.02
N LYS A 335 -15.66 2.38 -23.85
CA LYS A 335 -16.86 3.12 -23.42
C LYS A 335 -17.90 2.09 -23.01
N HIS A 336 -18.40 2.16 -21.78
CA HIS A 336 -19.48 1.32 -21.28
C HIS A 336 -20.58 2.20 -20.67
N SER A 337 -21.83 1.74 -20.76
CA SER A 337 -23.03 2.45 -20.27
C SER A 337 -23.16 2.44 -18.75
N ASP A 338 -22.50 1.48 -18.09
CA ASP A 338 -22.59 1.20 -16.66
C ASP A 338 -21.33 1.71 -15.94
N SER A 339 -21.32 1.67 -14.61
CA SER A 339 -20.16 2.11 -13.83
C SER A 339 -18.94 1.21 -14.09
N ARG A 340 -17.76 1.83 -14.04
CA ARG A 340 -16.48 1.13 -14.04
C ARG A 340 -15.62 1.58 -12.88
N GLU A 341 -14.81 0.65 -12.40
CA GLU A 341 -13.79 0.89 -11.40
C GLU A 341 -12.42 0.65 -12.05
N ILE A 342 -11.50 1.59 -11.87
CA ILE A 342 -10.14 1.49 -12.37
C ILE A 342 -9.19 1.51 -11.19
N GLN A 343 -8.30 0.53 -11.12
CA GLN A 343 -7.14 0.54 -10.24
C GLN A 343 -5.89 0.65 -11.07
N SER A 344 -4.93 1.44 -10.58
CA SER A 344 -3.64 1.65 -11.24
C SER A 344 -2.50 1.39 -10.27
N MET A 345 -1.43 0.80 -10.79
CA MET A 345 -0.16 0.65 -10.10
C MET A 345 0.98 0.98 -11.05
N ILE A 346 2.04 1.61 -10.54
CA ILE A 346 3.29 1.77 -11.27
C ILE A 346 4.34 0.89 -10.59
N LYS A 347 5.03 0.07 -11.38
CA LYS A 347 6.16 -0.74 -10.91
C LYS A 347 7.08 -1.11 -12.07
N ASN A 348 8.39 -1.12 -11.84
CA ASN A 348 9.40 -1.55 -12.82
C ASN A 348 9.25 -0.84 -14.20
N GLY A 349 8.98 0.47 -14.17
CA GLY A 349 8.80 1.30 -15.38
C GLY A 349 7.55 0.98 -16.20
N LYS A 350 6.54 0.34 -15.61
CA LYS A 350 5.27 -0.03 -16.27
C LYS A 350 4.08 0.46 -15.47
N LEU A 351 3.05 0.90 -16.19
CA LEU A 351 1.72 1.17 -15.67
C LEU A 351 0.87 -0.09 -15.80
N TYR A 352 0.33 -0.57 -14.69
CA TYR A 352 -0.62 -1.67 -14.62
C TYR A 352 -1.99 -1.10 -14.35
N LEU A 353 -2.98 -1.49 -15.15
CA LEU A 353 -4.37 -1.12 -14.97
C LEU A 353 -5.21 -2.37 -14.80
N LEU A 354 -6.08 -2.34 -13.80
CA LEU A 354 -7.14 -3.30 -13.59
C LEU A 354 -8.47 -2.57 -13.69
N ILE A 355 -9.29 -2.94 -14.68
CA ILE A 355 -10.53 -2.23 -15.00
C ILE A 355 -11.69 -3.21 -14.83
N LYS A 356 -12.55 -2.95 -13.85
CA LYS A 356 -13.78 -3.72 -13.63
C LYS A 356 -14.96 -2.99 -14.26
N TYR A 357 -15.58 -3.64 -15.25
CA TYR A 357 -16.82 -3.20 -15.86
C TYR A 357 -18.00 -3.89 -15.16
N ASN A 358 -18.78 -3.12 -14.40
CA ASN A 358 -19.92 -3.65 -13.65
C ASN A 358 -21.19 -3.64 -14.52
N LYS A 359 -21.33 -4.60 -15.45
CA LYS A 359 -22.53 -4.65 -16.30
C LYS A 359 -23.73 -5.25 -15.56
N MET A 360 -24.94 -4.76 -15.82
CA MET A 360 -26.21 -5.27 -15.26
C MET A 360 -26.45 -6.78 -15.47
N GLN A 361 -25.78 -7.43 -16.43
CA GLN A 361 -25.89 -8.90 -16.64
C GLN A 361 -24.55 -9.67 -16.57
N ASN A 362 -23.39 -9.01 -16.70
CA ASN A 362 -22.10 -9.71 -16.62
C ASN A 362 -20.95 -8.76 -16.23
N ALA A 363 -20.29 -8.99 -15.09
CA ALA A 363 -19.09 -8.24 -14.76
C ALA A 363 -17.90 -8.76 -15.57
N GLU A 364 -17.02 -7.86 -15.99
CA GLU A 364 -15.81 -8.18 -16.75
C GLU A 364 -14.64 -7.42 -16.14
N ILE A 365 -13.50 -8.10 -15.96
CA ILE A 365 -12.28 -7.45 -15.46
C ILE A 365 -11.22 -7.52 -16.56
N LYS A 366 -10.79 -6.34 -17.04
CA LYS A 366 -9.71 -6.19 -18.00
C LYS A 366 -8.41 -5.81 -17.31
N ILE A 367 -7.32 -6.37 -17.82
CA ILE A 367 -5.95 -6.11 -17.39
C ILE A 367 -5.24 -5.46 -18.57
N MET A 368 -4.63 -4.30 -18.34
CA MET A 368 -3.81 -3.62 -19.33
C MET A 368 -2.47 -3.24 -18.71
N ILE A 369 -1.39 -3.41 -19.47
CA ILE A 369 -0.04 -3.05 -19.03
C ILE A 369 0.62 -2.23 -20.13
N ALA A 370 1.12 -1.05 -19.77
CA ALA A 370 1.86 -0.17 -20.66
C ALA A 370 3.28 0.05 -20.15
N ASP A 371 4.23 0.08 -21.08
CA ASP A 371 5.61 0.43 -20.80
C ASP A 371 5.77 1.94 -20.88
N ILE A 372 6.19 2.55 -19.78
CA ILE A 372 6.19 4.02 -19.63
C ILE A 372 7.23 4.65 -20.57
N LYS A 373 8.37 3.98 -20.77
CA LYS A 373 9.45 4.49 -21.60
C LYS A 373 9.12 4.44 -23.09
N THR A 374 8.45 3.38 -23.53
CA THR A 374 8.11 3.20 -24.96
C THR A 374 6.73 3.72 -25.32
N GLU A 375 5.94 4.15 -24.32
CA GLU A 375 4.58 4.70 -24.45
C GLU A 375 3.59 3.72 -25.09
N LYS A 376 3.92 2.42 -25.09
CA LYS A 376 3.15 1.38 -25.76
C LYS A 376 2.52 0.44 -24.75
N MET A 377 1.29 0.02 -25.08
CA MET A 377 0.68 -1.13 -24.44
C MET A 377 1.49 -2.38 -24.79
N VAL A 378 1.97 -3.07 -23.76
CA VAL A 378 2.79 -4.28 -23.89
C VAL A 378 2.02 -5.56 -23.56
N TYR A 379 0.86 -5.44 -22.90
CA TYR A 379 -0.03 -6.55 -22.60
C TYR A 379 -1.49 -6.09 -22.44
N SER A 380 -2.42 -6.92 -22.91
CA SER A 380 -3.84 -6.81 -22.61
C SER A 380 -4.46 -8.20 -22.47
N GLY A 381 -5.35 -8.36 -21.50
CA GLY A 381 -6.15 -9.57 -21.36
C GLY A 381 -7.37 -9.37 -20.46
N THR A 382 -8.23 -10.39 -20.45
CA THR A 382 -9.47 -10.41 -19.70
C THR A 382 -9.46 -11.55 -18.69
N LEU A 383 -9.89 -11.25 -17.47
CA LEU A 383 -10.10 -12.26 -16.45
C LEU A 383 -11.34 -13.09 -16.77
N MET A 384 -11.14 -14.41 -16.87
CA MET A 384 -12.17 -15.39 -17.13
C MET A 384 -12.37 -16.28 -15.92
N THR A 385 -13.51 -16.95 -15.88
CA THR A 385 -13.89 -17.89 -14.83
C THR A 385 -14.53 -19.13 -15.43
N ASP A 386 -14.40 -20.26 -14.74
CA ASP A 386 -15.10 -21.52 -15.06
C ASP A 386 -16.59 -21.52 -14.62
N LYS A 387 -17.01 -20.59 -13.74
CA LYS A 387 -18.40 -20.47 -13.26
C LYS A 387 -19.01 -19.14 -13.65
N SER A 388 -20.14 -19.20 -14.36
CA SER A 388 -20.90 -18.01 -14.78
C SER A 388 -21.23 -17.09 -13.59
N GLN A 389 -21.15 -15.77 -13.79
CA GLN A 389 -21.47 -14.71 -12.82
C GLN A 389 -20.54 -14.54 -11.60
N SER A 390 -19.49 -15.37 -11.44
CA SER A 390 -18.58 -15.28 -10.29
C SER A 390 -17.75 -13.98 -10.26
N ILE A 391 -17.47 -13.35 -11.41
CA ILE A 391 -16.66 -12.12 -11.49
C ILE A 391 -17.28 -10.97 -10.69
N ARG A 392 -18.60 -10.94 -10.50
CA ARG A 392 -19.27 -9.90 -9.70
C ARG A 392 -18.84 -9.93 -8.24
N SER A 393 -18.80 -11.13 -7.69
CA SER A 393 -18.42 -11.41 -6.31
C SER A 393 -16.91 -11.28 -6.08
N LEU A 394 -16.12 -11.12 -7.15
CA LEU A 394 -14.69 -10.90 -7.05
C LEU A 394 -14.38 -9.41 -6.91
N GLN A 395 -13.68 -9.06 -5.84
CA GLN A 395 -13.11 -7.74 -5.61
C GLN A 395 -11.59 -7.88 -5.51
N LEU A 396 -10.89 -7.49 -6.56
CA LEU A 396 -9.45 -7.35 -6.54
C LEU A 396 -9.13 -5.95 -6.07
N TYR A 397 -8.17 -5.79 -5.16
CA TYR A 397 -7.76 -4.48 -4.64
C TYR A 397 -6.25 -4.26 -4.65
N ASN A 398 -5.46 -5.30 -4.96
CA ASN A 398 -4.00 -5.22 -4.96
C ASN A 398 -3.41 -5.88 -6.21
N ILE A 399 -2.37 -5.22 -6.75
CA ILE A 399 -1.49 -5.74 -7.79
C ILE A 399 -0.11 -5.88 -7.17
N LEU A 400 0.46 -7.08 -7.21
CA LEU A 400 1.80 -7.38 -6.70
C LEU A 400 2.69 -7.79 -7.87
N VAL A 401 3.88 -7.20 -7.96
CA VAL A 401 4.85 -7.48 -9.03
C VAL A 401 6.19 -7.89 -8.41
N LYS A 402 6.67 -9.09 -8.75
CA LYS A 402 7.92 -9.69 -8.24
C LYS A 402 9.15 -9.35 -9.07
#